data_AF-A0A4Q3EFT2-F1
#
_entry.id   AF-A0A4Q3EFT2-F1
#
_cell.length_a   1.000
_cell.length_b   1.000
_cell.length_c   1.000
_cell.angle_alpha   90.00
_cell.angle_beta   90.00
_cell.angle_gamma   90.00
#
_symmetry.space_group_name_H-M   'P 1'
#
loop_
_entity.id
_entity.type
_entity.pdbx_description
1 polymer ?
#
loop_
_entity_poly.entity_id
_entity_poly.type
_entity_poly.pdbx_seq_one_letter_code
_entity_poly.pdbx_strand_id
1 'polypeptide(L)'
;DNVIPTSASATINFRLLPGTSVDAVFRHVKTAIADNRVQIIKENAFAEEASAVTSTQSSGFKQLEKAIIENYPGTLIAPYLTVGATDSRQMAGISDCILRFVPVTDLEGMHGLNEKVGVKEYQKAIGFYYLLMKDLK
;
A
#
# COMPACT_ATOMS: atom_id res chain seq x y z
N ASP A 1 17.83 -4.78 -42.63
CA ASP A 1 17.12 -5.49 -41.57
C ASP A 1 17.84 -6.75 -41.09
N ASN A 2 18.99 -6.62 -40.42
CA ASN A 2 19.76 -7.76 -39.86
C ASN A 2 20.70 -7.30 -38.71
N VAL A 3 20.26 -6.36 -37.88
CA VAL A 3 21.09 -5.84 -36.76
C VAL A 3 20.59 -6.43 -35.46
N ILE A 4 21.47 -7.13 -34.73
CA ILE A 4 21.19 -7.64 -33.39
C ILE A 4 21.44 -6.50 -32.37
N PRO A 5 20.53 -6.23 -31.43
CA PRO A 5 20.74 -5.23 -30.38
C PRO A 5 22.01 -5.51 -29.58
N THR A 6 22.80 -4.47 -29.33
CA THR A 6 24.04 -4.58 -28.54
C THR A 6 23.79 -4.56 -27.03
N SER A 7 22.60 -4.16 -26.59
CA SER A 7 22.19 -4.16 -25.18
C SER A 7 20.67 -4.26 -25.03
N ALA A 8 20.25 -4.70 -23.85
CA ALA A 8 18.87 -4.70 -23.40
C ALA A 8 18.84 -4.38 -21.90
N SER A 9 17.79 -3.71 -21.44
CA SER A 9 17.55 -3.40 -20.03
C SER A 9 16.09 -3.67 -19.68
N ALA A 10 15.84 -3.99 -18.41
CA ALA A 10 14.51 -4.17 -17.86
C ALA A 10 14.49 -3.67 -16.42
N THR A 11 13.38 -3.03 -16.04
CA THR A 11 13.12 -2.64 -14.65
C THR A 11 12.07 -3.58 -14.08
N ILE A 12 12.37 -4.17 -12.92
CA ILE A 12 11.46 -5.08 -12.23
C ILE A 12 11.09 -4.43 -10.90
N ASN A 13 9.79 -4.27 -10.65
CA ASN A 13 9.29 -3.75 -9.40
C ASN A 13 8.85 -4.89 -8.48
N PHE A 14 9.42 -4.95 -7.27
CA PHE A 14 9.02 -5.91 -6.25
C PHE A 14 8.17 -5.22 -5.17
N ARG A 15 7.11 -5.90 -4.75
CA ARG A 15 6.33 -5.56 -3.55
C ARG A 15 6.64 -6.59 -2.48
N LEU A 16 7.31 -6.17 -1.41
CA LEU A 16 7.73 -7.08 -0.35
C LEU A 16 6.60 -7.34 0.64
N LEU A 17 6.47 -8.60 1.06
CA LEU A 17 5.65 -8.97 2.21
C LEU A 17 6.43 -8.71 3.52
N PRO A 18 5.73 -8.41 4.63
CA PRO A 18 6.36 -8.37 5.94
C PRO A 18 7.19 -9.63 6.22
N GLY A 19 8.42 -9.44 6.70
CA GLY A 19 9.37 -10.53 6.96
C GLY A 19 10.26 -10.93 5.77
N THR A 20 10.04 -10.38 4.57
CA THR A 20 10.96 -10.54 3.44
C THR A 20 11.86 -9.32 3.32
N SER A 21 13.18 -9.52 3.34
CA SER A 21 14.11 -8.41 3.19
C SER A 21 14.42 -8.07 1.74
N VAL A 22 14.76 -6.79 1.48
CA VAL A 22 15.21 -6.36 0.15
C VAL A 22 16.44 -7.15 -0.31
N ASP A 23 17.35 -7.46 0.62
CA ASP A 23 18.55 -8.21 0.31
C ASP A 23 18.26 -9.69 0.01
N ALA A 24 17.23 -10.27 0.62
CA ALA A 24 16.77 -11.62 0.29
C ALA A 24 16.22 -11.67 -1.14
N VAL A 25 15.42 -10.66 -1.54
CA VAL A 25 14.92 -10.53 -2.93
C VAL A 25 16.09 -10.36 -3.90
N PHE A 26 17.03 -9.48 -3.60
CA PHE A 26 18.18 -9.24 -4.45
C PHE A 26 19.05 -10.49 -4.65
N ARG A 27 19.24 -11.27 -3.57
CA ARG A 27 19.93 -12.56 -3.62
C ARG A 27 19.16 -13.56 -4.47
N HIS A 28 17.84 -13.62 -4.30
CA HIS A 28 16.98 -14.50 -5.10
C HIS A 28 17.07 -14.19 -6.60
N VAL A 29 17.01 -12.90 -6.98
CA VAL A 29 17.13 -12.47 -8.38
C VAL A 29 18.50 -12.85 -8.96
N LYS A 30 19.59 -12.63 -8.22
CA LYS A 30 20.94 -13.05 -8.63
C LYS A 30 21.02 -14.55 -8.88
N THR A 31 20.48 -15.35 -7.96
CA THR A 31 20.47 -16.82 -8.09
C THR A 31 19.59 -17.28 -9.25
N ALA A 32 18.45 -16.66 -9.48
CA ALA A 32 17.53 -17.03 -10.56
C ALA A 32 18.10 -16.72 -11.94
N ILE A 33 18.80 -15.59 -12.10
CA ILE A 33 19.42 -15.19 -13.37
C ILE A 33 20.65 -16.05 -13.66
N ALA A 34 21.51 -16.27 -12.66
CA ALA A 34 22.69 -17.13 -12.74
C ALA A 34 23.60 -16.87 -13.97
N ASP A 35 23.63 -15.64 -14.48
CA ASP A 35 24.44 -15.22 -15.63
C ASP A 35 25.23 -13.96 -15.27
N ASN A 36 26.56 -14.09 -15.20
CA ASN A 36 27.46 -13.00 -14.84
C ASN A 36 27.53 -11.87 -15.89
N ARG A 37 26.99 -12.07 -17.09
CA ARG A 37 26.87 -11.02 -18.11
C ARG A 37 25.75 -10.03 -17.79
N VAL A 38 24.80 -10.42 -16.94
CA VAL A 38 23.67 -9.57 -16.55
C VAL A 38 24.06 -8.72 -15.35
N GLN A 39 24.07 -7.40 -15.55
CA GLN A 39 24.26 -6.45 -14.46
C GLN A 39 22.93 -6.23 -13.74
N ILE A 40 22.93 -6.46 -12.42
CA ILE A 40 21.76 -6.25 -11.56
C ILE A 40 22.04 -5.05 -10.66
N ILE A 41 21.23 -4.00 -10.79
CA ILE A 41 21.38 -2.74 -10.06
C ILE A 41 20.23 -2.61 -9.06
N LYS A 42 20.56 -2.29 -7.80
CA LYS A 42 19.58 -1.97 -6.76
C LYS A 42 19.29 -0.47 -6.80
N GLU A 43 18.05 -0.09 -7.06
CA GLU A 43 17.62 1.31 -6.97
C GLU A 43 17.36 1.70 -5.51
N ASN A 44 18.41 2.18 -4.83
CA ASN A 44 18.38 2.41 -3.38
C ASN A 44 17.29 3.40 -2.93
N ALA A 45 16.91 4.38 -3.75
CA ALA A 45 15.87 5.34 -3.42
C ALA A 45 14.48 4.71 -3.22
N PHE A 46 14.26 3.50 -3.75
CA PHE A 46 12.99 2.77 -3.67
C PHE A 46 13.14 1.39 -3.02
N ALA A 47 14.32 1.10 -2.47
CA ALA A 47 14.68 -0.16 -1.86
C ALA A 47 14.31 -0.17 -0.37
N GLU A 48 13.02 -0.05 -0.07
CA GLU A 48 12.50 -0.03 1.29
C GLU A 48 11.95 -1.39 1.72
N GLU A 49 12.08 -1.69 3.00
CA GLU A 49 11.45 -2.85 3.61
C GLU A 49 9.93 -2.69 3.69
N ALA A 50 9.21 -3.82 3.83
CA ALA A 50 7.78 -3.77 4.08
C ALA A 50 7.48 -2.99 5.38
N SER A 51 6.44 -2.15 5.36
CA SER A 51 6.04 -1.40 6.56
C SER A 51 5.62 -2.35 7.69
N ALA A 52 5.82 -1.93 8.94
CA ALA A 52 5.32 -2.64 10.10
C ALA A 52 3.79 -2.88 10.00
N VAL A 53 3.34 -3.99 10.59
CA VAL A 53 1.92 -4.36 10.61
C VAL A 53 1.30 -3.84 11.89
N THR A 54 0.35 -2.91 11.75
CA THR A 54 -0.45 -2.43 12.88
C THR A 54 -1.34 -3.57 13.42
N SER A 55 -1.27 -3.82 14.73
CA SER A 55 -2.13 -4.82 15.39
C SER A 55 -3.60 -4.42 15.31
N THR A 56 -4.48 -5.39 15.07
CA THR A 56 -5.95 -5.18 15.11
C THR A 56 -6.49 -4.92 16.52
N GLN A 57 -5.65 -5.12 17.54
CA GLN A 57 -5.96 -4.80 18.94
C GLN A 57 -5.51 -3.39 19.32
N SER A 58 -4.87 -2.63 18.43
CA SER A 58 -4.45 -1.26 18.73
C SER A 58 -5.67 -0.34 18.92
N SER A 59 -5.52 0.68 19.75
CA SER A 59 -6.56 1.68 19.97
C SER A 59 -6.97 2.36 18.65
N GLY A 60 -6.01 2.69 17.79
CA GLY A 60 -6.27 3.30 16.48
C GLY A 60 -7.07 2.37 15.56
N PHE A 61 -6.79 1.06 15.57
CA PHE A 61 -7.58 0.09 14.78
C PHE A 61 -9.01 0.00 15.32
N LYS A 62 -9.17 -0.08 16.65
CA LYS A 62 -10.49 -0.14 17.28
C LYS A 62 -11.32 1.13 17.07
N GLN A 63 -10.67 2.28 17.03
CA GLN A 63 -11.33 3.54 16.70
C GLN A 63 -11.77 3.59 15.24
N LEU A 64 -10.91 3.16 14.31
CA LEU A 64 -11.27 3.02 12.90
C LEU A 64 -12.46 2.07 12.73
N GLU A 65 -12.43 0.93 13.42
CA GLU A 65 -13.49 -0.09 13.41
C GLU A 65 -14.84 0.53 13.83
N LYS A 66 -14.85 1.30 14.92
CA LYS A 66 -16.04 2.01 15.39
C LYS A 66 -16.58 2.99 14.35
N ALA A 67 -15.72 3.85 13.78
CA ALA A 67 -16.12 4.84 12.78
C ALA A 67 -16.71 4.19 11.52
N ILE A 68 -16.17 3.04 11.10
CA ILE A 68 -16.71 2.25 9.98
C ILE A 68 -18.12 1.74 10.30
N ILE A 69 -18.32 1.12 11.46
CA ILE A 69 -19.63 0.54 11.85
C ILE A 69 -20.70 1.62 11.97
N GLU A 70 -20.37 2.78 12.55
CA GLU A 70 -21.32 3.88 12.68
C GLU A 70 -21.69 4.49 11.33
N ASN A 71 -20.73 4.61 10.41
CA ASN A 71 -20.99 5.18 9.08
C ASN A 71 -21.62 4.17 8.10
N TYR A 72 -21.34 2.87 8.29
CA TYR A 72 -21.82 1.75 7.47
C TYR A 72 -22.38 0.61 8.36
N PRO A 73 -23.60 0.76 8.91
CA PRO A 73 -24.18 -0.22 9.83
C PRO A 73 -24.35 -1.60 9.20
N GLY A 74 -24.07 -2.65 9.99
CA GLY A 74 -24.21 -4.05 9.56
C GLY A 74 -23.07 -4.59 8.69
N THR A 75 -21.99 -3.83 8.52
CA THR A 75 -20.81 -4.29 7.78
C THR A 75 -19.87 -5.15 8.62
N LEU A 76 -19.22 -6.12 7.97
CA LEU A 76 -18.12 -6.90 8.55
C LEU A 76 -16.80 -6.20 8.29
N ILE A 77 -15.89 -6.26 9.26
CA ILE A 77 -14.58 -5.62 9.17
C ILE A 77 -13.51 -6.70 9.06
N ALA A 78 -12.72 -6.61 7.99
CA ALA A 78 -11.59 -7.49 7.74
C ALA A 78 -10.34 -6.64 7.48
N PRO A 79 -9.25 -6.83 8.24
CA PRO A 79 -7.99 -6.18 7.93
C PRO A 79 -7.39 -6.76 6.64
N TYR A 80 -6.69 -5.93 5.88
CA TYR A 80 -5.95 -6.35 4.70
C TYR A 80 -4.64 -5.57 4.57
N LEU A 81 -3.71 -6.10 3.78
CA LEU A 81 -2.48 -5.39 3.43
C LEU A 81 -2.73 -4.50 2.23
N THR A 82 -2.46 -3.20 2.36
CA THR A 82 -2.52 -2.27 1.23
C THR A 82 -1.48 -2.65 0.19
N VAL A 83 -1.95 -2.94 -1.03
CA VAL A 83 -1.09 -3.20 -2.18
C VAL A 83 -0.81 -1.87 -2.87
N GLY A 84 0.42 -1.38 -2.73
CA GLY A 84 0.82 -0.07 -3.25
C GLY A 84 1.53 0.74 -2.19
N ALA A 85 2.32 1.71 -2.65
CA ALA A 85 3.03 2.59 -1.75
C ALA A 85 2.22 3.87 -1.52
N THR A 86 2.22 4.38 -0.29
CA THR A 86 1.61 5.67 0.06
C THR A 86 2.59 6.49 0.89
N ASP A 87 2.31 7.79 1.07
CA ASP A 87 3.16 8.68 1.86
C ASP A 87 3.27 8.30 3.33
N SER A 88 2.37 7.43 3.80
CA SER A 88 2.43 6.84 5.15
C SER A 88 3.75 6.17 5.50
N ARG A 89 4.58 5.78 4.51
CA ARG A 89 5.95 5.29 4.75
C ARG A 89 6.78 6.31 5.56
N GLN A 90 6.54 7.60 5.35
CA GLN A 90 7.22 8.69 6.05
C GLN A 90 6.75 8.82 7.51
N MET A 91 5.66 8.16 7.88
CA MET A 91 5.11 8.18 9.24
C MET A 91 5.69 7.08 10.14
N ALA A 92 6.48 6.15 9.61
CA ALA A 92 7.02 5.02 10.37
C ALA A 92 7.93 5.44 11.54
N GLY A 93 8.53 6.64 11.48
CA GLY A 93 9.30 7.22 12.60
C GLY A 93 8.46 8.07 13.57
N ILE A 94 7.17 8.25 13.31
CA ILE A 94 6.26 9.13 14.07
C ILE A 94 5.20 8.32 14.82
N SER A 95 4.69 7.23 14.22
CA SER A 95 3.62 6.43 14.79
C SER A 95 3.79 4.94 14.51
N ASP A 96 3.59 4.12 15.54
CA ASP A 96 3.52 2.65 15.44
C ASP A 96 2.15 2.16 14.95
N CYS A 97 1.15 3.04 14.88
CA CYS A 97 -0.20 2.75 14.42
C CYS A 97 -0.47 3.50 13.12
N ILE A 98 -0.19 2.84 11.99
CA ILE A 98 -0.39 3.37 10.64
C ILE A 98 -1.48 2.54 9.97
N LEU A 99 -2.60 3.19 9.64
CA LEU A 99 -3.78 2.57 9.04
C LEU A 99 -4.13 3.29 7.74
N ARG A 100 -4.48 2.52 6.71
CA ARG A 100 -4.82 3.03 5.38
C ARG A 100 -6.23 2.55 5.07
N PHE A 101 -7.15 3.50 5.01
CA PHE A 101 -8.55 3.22 4.73
C PHE A 101 -9.13 4.35 3.91
N VAL A 102 -9.87 3.99 2.85
CA VAL A 102 -10.61 4.94 2.02
C VAL A 102 -12.09 4.63 2.20
N PRO A 103 -12.91 5.55 2.72
CA PRO A 103 -14.30 5.30 3.07
C PRO A 103 -15.25 5.39 1.86
N VAL A 104 -14.86 4.82 0.72
CA VAL A 104 -15.67 4.75 -0.50
C VAL A 104 -15.86 3.30 -0.91
N THR A 105 -17.07 2.95 -1.34
CA THR A 105 -17.40 1.55 -1.71
C THR A 105 -17.19 1.25 -3.18
N ASP A 106 -17.23 2.28 -4.03
CA ASP A 106 -16.99 2.20 -5.46
C ASP A 106 -15.63 2.81 -5.79
N LEU A 107 -14.72 1.97 -6.30
CA LEU A 107 -13.37 2.34 -6.72
C LEU A 107 -13.23 2.35 -8.24
N GLU A 108 -14.34 2.24 -8.99
CA GLU A 108 -14.33 2.22 -10.44
C GLU A 108 -13.63 3.47 -11.00
N GLY A 109 -12.64 3.26 -11.86
CA GLY A 109 -11.91 4.34 -12.52
C GLY A 109 -10.83 5.00 -11.66
N MET A 110 -10.54 4.52 -10.45
CA MET A 110 -9.35 4.96 -9.71
C MET A 110 -8.09 4.73 -10.56
N HIS A 111 -7.27 5.77 -10.76
CA HIS A 111 -6.13 5.79 -11.69
C HIS A 111 -6.50 5.63 -13.18
N GLY A 112 -7.77 5.80 -13.55
CA GLY A 112 -8.28 5.69 -14.91
C GLY A 112 -8.66 7.04 -15.55
N LEU A 113 -9.07 6.99 -16.82
CA LEU A 113 -9.63 8.16 -17.49
C LEU A 113 -11.00 8.51 -16.89
N ASN A 114 -11.26 9.81 -16.69
CA ASN A 114 -12.51 10.32 -16.09
C ASN A 114 -12.82 9.73 -14.70
N GLU A 115 -11.79 9.60 -13.85
CA GLU A 115 -11.94 9.23 -12.44
C GLU A 115 -13.04 10.08 -11.77
N LYS A 116 -13.96 9.42 -11.07
CA LYS A 116 -15.14 10.06 -10.48
C LYS A 116 -15.55 9.32 -9.21
N VAL A 117 -16.29 10.02 -8.36
CA VAL A 117 -16.94 9.43 -7.19
C VAL A 117 -18.40 9.89 -7.17
N GLY A 118 -19.31 9.01 -6.77
CA GLY A 118 -20.72 9.37 -6.61
C GLY A 118 -20.90 10.42 -5.51
N VAL A 119 -21.75 11.42 -5.73
CA VAL A 119 -22.00 12.50 -4.75
C VAL A 119 -22.42 11.97 -3.38
N LYS A 120 -23.27 10.94 -3.34
CA LYS A 120 -23.71 10.30 -2.08
C LYS A 120 -22.55 9.57 -1.38
N GLU A 121 -21.68 8.90 -2.12
CA GLU A 121 -20.50 8.23 -1.55
C GLU A 121 -19.50 9.25 -1.01
N TYR A 122 -19.31 10.38 -1.71
CA TYR A 122 -18.52 11.50 -1.23
C TYR A 122 -19.06 12.08 0.09
N GLN A 123 -20.38 12.26 0.20
CA GLN A 123 -21.02 12.68 1.45
C GLN A 123 -20.81 11.68 2.60
N LYS A 124 -20.92 10.37 2.33
CA LYS A 124 -20.63 9.32 3.32
C LYS A 124 -19.16 9.31 3.74
N ALA A 125 -18.22 9.56 2.81
CA ALA A 125 -16.80 9.67 3.12
C ALA A 125 -16.53 10.81 4.11
N ILE A 126 -17.17 11.97 3.91
CA ILE A 126 -17.10 13.09 4.86
C ILE A 126 -17.65 12.68 6.23
N GLY A 127 -18.80 12.00 6.27
CA GLY A 127 -19.40 11.49 7.51
C GLY A 127 -18.47 10.54 8.27
N PHE A 128 -17.83 9.62 7.57
CA PHE A 128 -16.82 8.74 8.15
C PHE A 128 -15.67 9.51 8.80
N TYR A 129 -15.06 10.47 8.08
CA TYR A 129 -13.94 11.23 8.63
C TYR A 129 -14.36 12.10 9.83
N TYR A 130 -15.57 12.66 9.81
CA TYR A 130 -16.13 13.36 10.97
C TYR A 130 -16.24 12.44 12.18
N LEU A 131 -16.81 11.24 12.03
CA LEU A 131 -16.94 10.26 13.12
C LEU A 131 -15.57 9.81 13.64
N LEU A 132 -14.63 9.53 12.73
CA LEU A 132 -13.26 9.17 13.10
C LEU A 132 -12.61 10.25 13.95
N MET A 133 -12.71 11.52 13.55
CA MET A 133 -12.05 12.63 14.24
C MET A 133 -12.77 13.07 15.51
N LYS A 134 -14.10 13.06 15.53
CA LYS A 134 -14.91 13.42 16.70
C LYS A 134 -14.57 12.57 17.92
N ASP A 135 -14.26 11.30 17.67
CA ASP A 135 -13.97 10.33 18.72
C ASP A 135 -12.48 10.23 19.06
N LEU A 136 -11.60 11.02 18.41
CA LEU A 136 -10.20 11.14 18.80
C LEU A 136 -10.13 11.83 20.16
N LYS A 137 -9.56 11.13 21.14
CA LYS A 137 -9.24 11.67 22.45
C LYS A 137 -7.82 12.20 22.49
#